data_AF-A0A438H9L0-F1
#
_entry.id   AF-A0A438H9L0-F1
#
_cell.length_a   1.000
_cell.length_b   1.000
_cell.length_c   1.000
_cell.angle_alpha   90.00
_cell.angle_beta   90.00
_cell.angle_gamma   90.00
#
_symmetry.space_group_name_H-M   'P 1'
#
loop_
_entity.id
_entity.type
_entity.pdbx_description
1 polymer ?
#
loop_
_entity_poly.entity_id
_entity_poly.type
_entity_poly.pdbx_seq_one_letter_code
_entity_poly.pdbx_strand_id
1 'polypeptide(L)' 'MHYRQLMTLDIGNDALLCKVFPASLQGQALSWFHRLPPNSIDNFRDLSEAFVGQYFALLDTSRISAPSRT' A
#
# COMPACT_ATOMS: atom_id res chain seq x y z
N MET A 1 -3.05 -20.72 26.00
CA MET A 1 -2.39 -19.79 25.06
C MET A 1 -3.29 -19.58 23.84
N HIS A 2 -4.17 -18.57 23.84
CA HIS A 2 -5.08 -18.27 22.74
C HIS A 2 -4.38 -17.50 21.59
N TYR A 3 -3.32 -18.08 21.04
CA TYR A 3 -2.58 -17.45 19.93
C TYR A 3 -3.46 -17.27 18.68
N ARG A 4 -4.38 -18.22 18.43
CA ARG A 4 -5.29 -18.18 17.27
C ARG A 4 -6.22 -16.97 17.32
N GLN A 5 -6.76 -16.65 18.49
CA GLN A 5 -7.68 -15.50 18.64
C GLN A 5 -6.96 -14.18 18.40
N LEU A 6 -5.72 -14.06 18.89
CA LEU A 6 -4.88 -12.89 18.67
C LEU A 6 -4.53 -12.72 17.19
N MET A 7 -4.14 -13.81 16.51
CA MET A 7 -3.92 -13.80 15.05
C MET A 7 -5.20 -13.46 14.27
N THR A 8 -6.36 -13.92 14.72
CA THR A 8 -7.64 -13.63 14.04
C THR A 8 -8.06 -12.17 14.22
N LEU A 9 -7.77 -11.58 15.38
CA LEU A 9 -8.03 -10.17 15.66
C LEU A 9 -7.08 -9.26 14.85
N ASP A 10 -5.82 -9.65 14.73
CA ASP A 10 -4.79 -8.96 13.94
C ASP A 10 -5.10 -9.01 12.44
N ILE A 11 -5.35 -10.21 11.90
CA ILE A 11 -5.81 -10.41 10.51
C ILE A 11 -7.14 -9.70 10.25
N GLY A 12 -8.05 -9.73 11.23
CA GLY A 12 -9.33 -9.02 11.15
C GLY A 12 -9.15 -7.51 11.03
N ASN A 13 -8.21 -6.94 11.80
CA ASN A 13 -7.86 -5.53 11.74
C ASN A 13 -7.19 -5.16 10.41
N ASP A 14 -6.23 -5.94 9.93
CA ASP A 14 -5.59 -5.69 8.63
C ASP A 14 -6.58 -5.76 7.48
N ALA A 15 -7.44 -6.78 7.45
CA ALA A 15 -8.47 -6.92 6.42
C ALA A 15 -9.52 -5.81 6.50
N LEU A 16 -9.88 -5.36 7.71
CA LEU A 16 -10.76 -4.20 7.89
C LEU A 16 -10.09 -2.92 7.40
N LEU A 17 -8.82 -2.70 7.77
CA LEU A 17 -8.02 -1.55 7.34
C LEU A 17 -7.91 -1.50 5.81
N CYS A 18 -7.61 -2.61 5.14
CA CYS A 18 -7.60 -2.69 3.67
C CYS A 18 -8.95 -2.33 3.03
N LYS A 19 -10.08 -2.64 3.69
CA LYS A 19 -11.43 -2.30 3.20
C LYS A 19 -11.80 -0.84 3.43
N VAL A 20 -11.41 -0.25 4.55
CA VAL A 20 -11.70 1.17 4.85
C VAL A 20 -10.69 2.13 4.23
N PHE A 21 -9.50 1.66 3.89
CA PHE A 21 -8.45 2.47 3.27
C PHE A 21 -8.91 3.15 1.99
N PRO A 22 -9.48 2.46 0.98
CA PRO A 22 -9.97 3.13 -0.23
C PRO A 22 -11.06 4.17 0.05
N ALA A 23 -11.84 4.03 1.13
CA ALA A 23 -12.81 5.05 1.53
C ALA A 23 -12.16 6.36 2.03
N SER A 24 -10.92 6.27 2.51
CA SER A 24 -10.10 7.44 2.91
C SER A 24 -9.27 8.01 1.77
N LEU A 25 -9.08 7.25 0.68
CA LEU A 25 -8.37 7.71 -0.51
C LEU A 25 -9.26 8.59 -1.39
N GLN A 26 -8.66 9.62 -1.99
CA GLN A 26 -9.34 10.50 -2.93
C GLN A 26 -8.49 10.74 -4.18
N GLY A 27 -9.15 10.96 -5.32
CA GLY A 27 -8.50 11.33 -6.58
C GLY A 27 -7.55 10.25 -7.12
N GLN A 28 -6.29 10.64 -7.37
CA GLN A 28 -5.28 9.76 -7.99
C GLN A 28 -4.94 8.52 -7.14
N ALA A 29 -4.98 8.66 -5.81
CA ALA A 29 -4.75 7.55 -4.89
C ALA A 29 -5.80 6.44 -5.04
N LEU A 30 -7.07 6.82 -5.12
CA LEU A 30 -8.18 5.88 -5.32
C LEU A 30 -8.08 5.19 -6.69
N SER A 31 -7.75 5.96 -7.74
CA SER A 31 -7.55 5.41 -9.08
C SER A 31 -6.35 4.45 -9.16
N TRP A 32 -5.26 4.72 -8.42
CA TRP A 32 -4.17 3.75 -8.27
C TRP A 32 -4.62 2.49 -7.55
N PHE A 33 -5.38 2.61 -6.46
CA PHE A 33 -5.89 1.47 -5.71
C PHE A 33 -6.74 0.54 -6.58
N HIS A 34 -7.62 1.09 -7.42
CA HIS A 34 -8.42 0.31 -8.37
C HIS A 34 -7.61 -0.38 -9.49
N ARG A 35 -6.36 0.04 -9.73
CA ARG A 35 -5.47 -0.57 -10.74
C ARG A 35 -4.62 -1.71 -10.17
N LEU A 36 -4.65 -1.93 -8.86
CA LEU A 36 -3.89 -3.02 -8.24
C LEU A 36 -4.49 -4.38 -8.60
N PRO A 37 -3.66 -5.41 -8.82
CA PRO A 37 -4.14 -6.75 -9.07
C PRO A 37 -4.91 -7.28 -7.84
N PRO A 38 -6.02 -8.02 -8.03
CA PRO A 38 -6.65 -8.75 -6.94
C PRO A 38 -5.65 -9.75 -6.35
N ASN A 39 -5.65 -9.93 -5.03
CA ASN A 39 -4.64 -10.69 -4.25
C ASN A 39 -3.22 -10.12 -4.22
N SER A 40 -2.97 -8.89 -4.70
CA SER A 40 -1.63 -8.30 -4.58
C SER A 40 -1.33 -7.77 -3.16
N ILE A 41 -2.34 -7.65 -2.30
CA ILE A 41 -2.24 -7.05 -0.98
C ILE A 41 -3.06 -7.88 -0.01
N ASP A 42 -2.36 -8.63 0.84
CA ASP A 42 -2.97 -9.50 1.85
C ASP A 42 -3.03 -8.84 3.24
N ASN A 43 -2.26 -7.77 3.46
CA ASN A 43 -2.21 -7.05 4.73
C ASN A 43 -2.14 -5.53 4.51
N PHE A 44 -2.56 -4.78 5.53
CA PHE A 44 -2.59 -3.32 5.48
C PHE A 44 -1.19 -2.71 5.34
N ARG A 45 -0.18 -3.39 5.88
CA ARG A 45 1.20 -2.93 5.84
C ARG A 45 1.73 -2.86 4.41
N ASP A 46 1.59 -3.91 3.62
CA ASP A 46 1.98 -3.95 2.20
C ASP A 46 1.23 -2.89 1.39
N LEU A 47 -0.05 -2.67 1.72
CA LEU A 47 -0.85 -1.60 1.14
C LEU A 47 -0.26 -0.22 1.41
N SER A 48 0.07 0.05 2.67
CA SER A 48 0.64 1.31 3.11
C SER A 48 2.03 1.55 2.52
N GLU A 49 2.87 0.51 2.44
CA GLU A 49 4.20 0.59 1.84
C GLU A 49 4.12 0.83 0.33
N ALA A 50 3.21 0.15 -0.39
CA ALA A 50 2.99 0.39 -1.81
C ALA A 50 2.43 1.81 -2.08
N PHE A 51 1.54 2.28 -1.22
CA PHE A 51 0.99 3.64 -1.31
C PHE A 51 2.07 4.71 -1.08
N VAL A 52 2.86 4.55 -0.01
CA VAL A 52 4.01 5.42 0.29
C VAL A 52 5.03 5.34 -0.84
N GLY A 53 5.36 4.15 -1.35
CA GLY A 53 6.23 3.97 -2.51
C GLY A 53 5.73 4.73 -3.73
N GLN A 54 4.44 4.62 -4.07
CA GLN A 54 3.87 5.32 -5.23
C GLN A 54 3.86 6.85 -5.06
N TYR A 55 3.58 7.36 -3.86
CA TYR A 55 3.49 8.80 -3.60
C TYR A 55 4.86 9.44 -3.29
N PHE A 56 5.77 8.73 -2.63
CA PHE A 56 7.09 9.22 -2.25
C PHE A 56 8.19 8.86 -3.25
N ALA A 57 8.07 7.82 -4.09
CA ALA A 57 9.04 7.60 -5.18
C ALA A 57 9.01 8.74 -6.21
N LEU A 58 7.92 9.50 -6.27
CA LEU A 58 7.86 10.77 -7.00
C LEU A 58 8.86 11.82 -6.48
N LEU A 59 9.32 11.71 -5.22
CA LEU A 59 10.29 12.63 -4.59
C LEU A 59 11.75 12.19 -4.77
N ASP A 60 12.03 10.94 -5.15
CA ASP A 60 13.41 10.46 -5.40
C ASP A 60 13.80 10.52 -6.90
N THR A 61 12.81 10.51 -7.80
CA THR A 61 13.08 10.59 -9.26
C THR A 61 13.63 11.95 -9.70
N SER A 62 13.53 13.00 -8.87
CA SER A 62 14.19 14.29 -9.11
C SER A 62 15.71 14.29 -8.80
N ARG A 63 16.29 13.18 -8.33
CA ARG A 63 17.74 13.06 -8.05
C ARG A 63 18.52 12.08 -8.94
N ILE A 64 17.88 11.41 -9.91
CA ILE A 64 18.62 10.66 -10.95
C ILE A 64 18.57 11.44 -12.27
N SER A 65 19.10 12.67 -12.23
CA SER A 65 19.66 13.30 -13.42
C SER A 65 21.11 12.81 -13.57
N ALA A 66 21.30 11.72 -14.31
CA ALA A 66 22.50 11.55 -15.11
C ALA A 66 22.29 10.39 -16.08
N PRO A 67 21.95 10.64 -17.36
CA PRO A 67 22.37 9.72 -18.39
C PRO A 67 23.90 9.84 -18.50
N SER A 68 24.64 8.97 -17.83
CA SER A 68 26.06 8.78 -18.13
C SER A 68 26.17 8.12 -19.50
N ARG A 69 26.18 8.97 -20.52
CA ARG A 69 26.59 8.65 -21.87
C ARG A 69 28.09 8.38 -21.84
N THR A 70 28.48 7.15 -22.13
CA THR A 70 29.79 6.80 -22.73
C THR A 70 29.52 6.08 -24.02
#